data_AF-A0AAE7BEV1-F1
#
_entry.id   AF-A0AAE7BEV1-F1
#
_cell.length_a   1.000
_cell.length_b   1.000
_cell.length_c   1.000
_cell.angle_alpha   90.00
_cell.angle_beta   90.00
_cell.angle_gamma   90.00
#
_symmetry.space_group_name_H-M   'P 1'
#
loop_
_entity.id
_entity.type
_entity.pdbx_description
1 polymer ?
#
loop_
_entity_poly.entity_id
_entity_poly.type
_entity_poly.pdbx_seq_one_letter_code
_entity_poly.pdbx_strand_id
1 'polypeptide(L)'
;MKNNLLIVWTNGDIEVANKFPLLYSSVILDRGYWETAHLMLWGPSILLAKNNQQIQEQLKKIQKTGVKMSACIVCVEDYEATSILEELNIEITHTGELLTSALKDDTYAVMTI
;
A
#
# COMPACT_ATOMS: atom_id res chain seq x y z
N MET A 1 18.91 2.30 12.88
CA MET A 1 17.62 2.95 13.23
C MET A 1 16.65 2.61 12.12
N LYS A 2 15.40 2.30 12.43
CA LYS A 2 14.41 1.97 11.41
C LYS A 2 13.93 3.26 10.77
N ASN A 3 14.25 3.46 9.50
CA ASN A 3 13.91 4.67 8.73
C ASN A 3 13.02 4.37 7.51
N ASN A 4 12.81 3.08 7.21
CA ASN A 4 11.96 2.60 6.12
C ASN A 4 10.69 1.97 6.69
N LEU A 5 9.52 2.38 6.21
CA LEU A 5 8.24 1.80 6.61
C LEU A 5 7.60 0.98 5.49
N LEU A 6 7.29 -0.28 5.76
CA LEU A 6 6.39 -1.09 4.95
C LEU A 6 5.02 -1.20 5.64
N ILE A 7 3.98 -0.72 4.96
CA ILE A 7 2.59 -0.87 5.39
C ILE A 7 1.95 -1.96 4.54
N VAL A 8 1.53 -3.05 5.17
CA VAL A 8 0.75 -4.12 4.56
C VAL A 8 -0.72 -3.83 4.81
N TRP A 9 -1.42 -3.34 3.80
CA TRP A 9 -2.86 -3.05 3.91
C TRP A 9 -3.66 -4.25 3.40
N THR A 10 -4.35 -4.91 4.32
CA THR A 10 -5.13 -6.13 4.10
C THR A 10 -6.63 -5.94 4.23
N ASN A 11 -7.05 -5.04 5.13
CA ASN A 11 -8.45 -4.86 5.47
C ASN A 11 -9.29 -4.27 4.32
N GLY A 12 -10.47 -4.83 4.09
CA GLY A 12 -11.46 -4.38 3.10
C GLY A 12 -12.53 -3.45 3.66
N ASP A 13 -12.44 -3.07 4.94
CA ASP A 13 -13.30 -2.06 5.56
C ASP A 13 -12.90 -0.65 5.13
N ILE A 14 -13.87 0.08 4.59
CA ILE A 14 -13.66 1.42 4.03
C ILE A 14 -13.38 2.47 5.10
N GLU A 15 -13.96 2.34 6.29
CA GLU A 15 -13.78 3.32 7.37
C GLU A 15 -12.39 3.15 7.99
N VAL A 16 -11.97 1.89 8.18
CA VAL A 16 -10.58 1.54 8.51
C VAL A 16 -9.68 2.14 7.45
N ALA A 17 -9.79 1.77 6.18
CA ALA A 17 -8.92 2.25 5.11
C ALA A 17 -8.71 3.78 5.11
N ASN A 18 -9.80 4.54 5.21
CA ASN A 18 -9.78 6.01 5.19
C ASN A 18 -9.08 6.61 6.41
N LYS A 19 -9.29 6.05 7.60
CA LYS A 19 -8.64 6.55 8.83
C LYS A 19 -7.23 6.02 8.98
N PHE A 20 -7.00 4.79 8.52
CA PHE A 20 -5.76 4.08 8.54
C PHE A 20 -5.81 2.81 7.67
N PRO A 21 -5.00 2.69 6.60
CA PRO A 21 -3.68 3.32 6.51
C PRO A 21 -3.62 4.56 5.62
N LEU A 22 -4.63 4.88 4.82
CA LEU A 22 -4.52 5.88 3.75
C LEU A 22 -4.22 7.29 4.27
N LEU A 23 -4.89 7.72 5.34
CA LEU A 23 -4.61 9.01 5.97
C LEU A 23 -3.16 9.11 6.47
N TYR A 24 -2.64 8.06 7.12
CA TYR A 24 -1.26 8.06 7.59
C TYR A 24 -0.29 8.11 6.40
N SER A 25 -0.47 7.24 5.41
CA SER A 25 0.32 7.21 4.18
C SER A 25 0.36 8.56 3.45
N SER A 26 -0.71 9.36 3.51
CA SER A 26 -0.76 10.67 2.85
C SER A 26 0.10 11.76 3.50
N VAL A 27 0.65 11.53 4.70
CA VAL A 27 1.40 12.55 5.45
C VAL A 27 2.76 12.10 5.95
N ILE A 28 3.09 10.80 5.91
CA ILE A 28 4.29 10.25 6.55
C ILE A 28 5.60 10.85 6.02
N LEU A 29 5.74 11.02 4.71
CA LEU A 29 6.97 11.54 4.11
C LEU A 29 7.04 13.07 4.22
N ASP A 30 5.95 13.77 3.90
CA ASP A 30 5.88 15.24 3.99
C ASP A 30 6.16 15.77 5.40
N ARG A 31 5.83 14.99 6.43
CA ARG A 31 6.10 15.33 7.84
C ARG A 31 7.45 14.83 8.36
N GLY A 32 8.23 14.14 7.54
CA GLY A 32 9.52 13.58 7.92
C GLY A 32 9.43 12.52 9.04
N TYR A 33 8.29 11.83 9.16
CA TYR A 33 8.15 10.73 10.12
C TYR A 33 8.95 9.50 9.73
N TRP A 34 9.10 9.28 8.42
CA TRP A 34 9.89 8.22 7.82
C TRP A 34 10.68 8.79 6.65
N GLU A 35 11.88 8.25 6.41
CA GLU A 35 12.68 8.62 5.24
C GLU A 35 12.11 7.99 3.98
N THR A 36 11.65 6.73 4.08
CA THR A 36 10.97 6.04 2.99
C THR A 36 9.74 5.30 3.48
N ALA A 37 8.75 5.14 2.59
CA ALA A 37 7.58 4.36 2.88
C ALA A 37 7.00 3.67 1.65
N HIS A 38 6.44 2.48 1.88
CA HIS A 38 5.81 1.65 0.86
C HIS A 38 4.45 1.16 1.37
N LEU A 39 3.38 1.43 0.62
CA LEU A 39 2.03 0.92 0.88
C LEU A 39 1.76 -0.28 -0.03
N MET A 40 1.69 -1.46 0.57
CA MET A 40 1.49 -2.72 -0.12
C MET A 40 0.05 -3.20 0.05
N LEU A 41 -0.68 -3.35 -1.05
CA LEU A 41 -2.05 -3.84 -1.09
C LEU A 41 -2.03 -5.37 -1.17
N TRP A 42 -2.72 -6.04 -0.25
CA TRP A 42 -2.79 -7.50 -0.21
C TRP A 42 -4.20 -7.94 0.20
N GLY A 43 -4.84 -8.82 -0.54
CA GLY A 43 -6.17 -9.31 -0.15
C GLY A 43 -7.25 -8.21 -0.29
N PRO A 44 -8.28 -8.17 0.57
CA PRO A 44 -9.49 -7.36 0.36
C PRO A 44 -9.29 -5.86 0.14
N SER A 45 -8.16 -5.26 0.54
CA SER A 45 -7.81 -3.87 0.19
C SER A 45 -7.77 -3.62 -1.31
N ILE A 46 -7.44 -4.64 -2.12
CA ILE A 46 -7.44 -4.57 -3.59
C ILE A 46 -8.87 -4.40 -4.12
N LEU A 47 -9.88 -5.00 -3.48
CA LEU A 47 -11.28 -4.81 -3.87
C LEU A 47 -11.75 -3.37 -3.61
N LEU A 48 -11.24 -2.72 -2.56
CA LEU A 48 -11.49 -1.30 -2.33
C LEU A 48 -10.84 -0.44 -3.42
N ALA A 49 -9.58 -0.71 -3.76
CA ALA A 49 -8.90 0.00 -4.85
C ALA A 49 -9.61 -0.22 -6.21
N LYS A 50 -10.11 -1.43 -6.47
CA LYS A 50 -10.84 -1.76 -7.71
C LYS A 50 -12.18 -1.03 -7.80
N ASN A 51 -12.98 -1.05 -6.73
CA ASN A 51 -14.40 -0.69 -6.81
C ASN A 51 -14.74 0.72 -6.31
N ASN A 52 -13.79 1.43 -5.68
CA ASN A 52 -14.07 2.71 -5.04
C ASN A 52 -13.23 3.86 -5.62
N GLN A 53 -13.88 4.77 -6.34
CA GLN A 53 -13.23 5.93 -6.96
C GLN A 53 -12.58 6.89 -5.94
N GLN A 54 -13.17 7.07 -4.76
CA GLN A 54 -12.58 7.92 -3.72
C GLN A 54 -11.27 7.31 -3.19
N ILE A 55 -11.21 5.99 -3.05
CA ILE A 55 -9.97 5.28 -2.67
C ILE A 55 -8.92 5.44 -3.77
N GLN A 56 -9.30 5.30 -5.04
CA GLN A 56 -8.40 5.51 -6.18
C GLN A 56 -7.80 6.93 -6.19
N GLU A 57 -8.61 7.95 -5.94
CA GLU A 57 -8.14 9.33 -5.82
C GLU A 57 -7.18 9.54 -4.64
N GLN A 58 -7.44 8.89 -3.50
CA GLN A 58 -6.53 8.92 -2.36
C GLN A 58 -5.20 8.24 -2.67
N LEU A 59 -5.21 7.06 -3.30
CA LEU A 59 -3.99 6.36 -3.70
C LEU A 59 -3.14 7.24 -4.62
N LYS A 60 -3.74 7.88 -5.62
CA LYS A 60 -3.06 8.84 -6.50
C LYS A 60 -2.47 10.03 -5.75
N LYS A 61 -3.16 10.54 -4.71
CA LYS A 61 -2.63 11.63 -3.86
C LYS A 61 -1.44 11.15 -3.03
N ILE A 62 -1.52 9.97 -2.45
CA ILE A 62 -0.45 9.38 -1.66
C ILE A 62 0.79 9.13 -2.53
N GLN A 63 0.65 8.60 -3.74
CA GLN A 63 1.78 8.41 -4.66
C GLN A 63 2.53 9.72 -4.94
N LYS A 64 1.84 10.86 -5.04
CA LYS A 64 2.47 12.18 -5.25
C LYS A 64 3.36 12.64 -4.09
N THR A 65 3.18 12.09 -2.90
CA THR A 65 4.05 12.35 -1.73
C THR A 65 5.37 11.58 -1.79
N GLY A 66 5.51 10.63 -2.72
CA GLY A 66 6.68 9.75 -2.86
C GLY A 66 6.52 8.38 -2.21
N VAL A 67 5.40 8.10 -1.55
CA VAL A 67 5.09 6.76 -1.02
C VAL A 67 4.94 5.78 -2.19
N LYS A 68 5.77 4.75 -2.19
CA LYS A 68 5.75 3.68 -3.20
C LYS A 68 4.57 2.74 -2.95
N MET A 69 4.11 2.05 -4.00
CA MET A 69 2.98 1.14 -3.89
C MET A 69 3.20 -0.12 -4.69
N SER A 70 2.77 -1.25 -4.14
CA SER A 70 2.66 -2.52 -4.86
C SER A 70 1.42 -3.29 -4.44
N ALA A 71 1.01 -4.26 -5.25
CA ALA A 71 -0.12 -5.13 -5.00
C ALA A 71 0.26 -6.60 -5.21
N CYS A 72 -0.33 -7.48 -4.40
CA CYS A 72 -0.12 -8.92 -4.47
C CYS A 72 -0.67 -9.51 -5.76
N ILE A 73 0.20 -9.98 -6.66
CA ILE A 73 -0.18 -10.52 -7.99
C ILE A 73 -1.29 -11.58 -7.92
N VAL A 74 -1.19 -12.53 -6.99
CA VAL A 74 -2.20 -13.60 -6.83
C VAL A 74 -3.57 -13.02 -6.50
N CYS A 75 -3.64 -12.10 -5.53
CA CYS A 75 -4.91 -11.47 -5.17
C CYS A 75 -5.47 -10.57 -6.28
N VAL A 76 -4.59 -9.92 -7.06
CA VAL A 76 -5.00 -9.08 -8.19
C VAL A 76 -5.63 -9.93 -9.28
N GLU A 77 -5.05 -11.09 -9.59
CA GLU A 77 -5.60 -12.05 -10.54
C GLU A 77 -6.93 -12.62 -10.03
N ASP A 78 -6.98 -13.10 -8.78
CA ASP A 78 -8.20 -13.65 -8.15
C ASP A 78 -9.38 -12.66 -8.14
N TYR A 79 -9.09 -11.37 -7.99
CA TYR A 79 -10.10 -10.31 -7.97
C TYR A 79 -10.32 -9.64 -9.32
N GLU A 80 -9.66 -10.09 -10.39
CA GLU A 80 -9.72 -9.51 -11.72
C GLU A 80 -9.47 -7.98 -11.68
N ALA A 81 -8.41 -7.56 -10.99
CA ALA A 81 -8.10 -6.16 -10.69
C ALA A 81 -6.88 -5.61 -11.46
N THR A 82 -6.35 -6.36 -12.43
CA THR A 82 -5.12 -5.99 -13.16
C THR A 82 -5.24 -4.62 -13.83
N SER A 83 -6.22 -4.44 -14.72
CA SER A 83 -6.35 -3.20 -15.51
C SER A 83 -6.50 -1.97 -14.64
N ILE A 84 -7.32 -2.05 -13.58
CA ILE A 84 -7.53 -0.90 -12.69
C ILE A 84 -6.26 -0.54 -11.91
N LEU A 85 -5.49 -1.52 -11.42
CA LEU A 85 -4.26 -1.24 -10.68
C LEU A 85 -3.13 -0.73 -11.58
N GLU A 86 -3.05 -1.21 -12.83
CA GLU A 86 -2.15 -0.67 -13.85
C GLU A 86 -2.50 0.79 -14.17
N GLU A 87 -3.78 1.14 -14.32
CA GLU A 87 -4.24 2.52 -14.50
C GLU A 87 -3.93 3.42 -13.29
N LEU A 88 -3.86 2.85 -12.08
CA LEU A 88 -3.40 3.56 -10.88
C LEU A 88 -1.87 3.61 -10.76
N ASN A 89 -1.13 3.03 -11.70
CA ASN A 89 0.33 2.95 -11.67
C ASN A 89 0.84 2.29 -10.37
N ILE A 90 0.17 1.21 -9.93
CA ILE A 90 0.56 0.40 -8.78
C ILE A 90 1.30 -0.85 -9.30
N GLU A 91 2.48 -1.13 -8.75
CA GLU A 91 3.28 -2.28 -9.16
C GLU A 91 2.61 -3.60 -8.76
N ILE A 92 2.25 -4.44 -9.72
CA ILE A 92 1.68 -5.78 -9.46
C ILE A 92 2.82 -6.78 -9.43
N THR A 93 3.08 -7.42 -8.28
CA THR A 93 4.26 -8.28 -8.10
C THR A 93 4.07 -9.34 -7.02
N HIS A 94 5.04 -10.24 -6.85
CA HIS A 94 5.09 -11.21 -5.76
C HIS A 94 5.50 -10.51 -4.44
N THR A 95 4.52 -9.91 -3.78
CA THR A 95 4.68 -9.14 -2.53
C THR A 95 5.28 -9.90 -1.36
N GLY A 96 5.27 -11.24 -1.39
CA GLY A 96 5.90 -12.08 -0.36
C GLY A 96 7.41 -11.87 -0.24
N GLU A 97 8.10 -11.59 -1.36
CA GLU A 97 9.54 -11.32 -1.36
C GLU A 97 9.86 -10.00 -0.65
N LEU A 98 9.10 -8.94 -0.96
CA LEU A 98 9.23 -7.63 -0.31
C LEU A 98 8.95 -7.72 1.19
N LEU A 99 7.85 -8.39 1.57
CA LEU A 99 7.51 -8.58 2.98
C LEU A 99 8.60 -9.34 3.74
N THR A 100 9.10 -10.44 3.16
CA THR A 100 10.14 -11.26 3.79
C THR A 100 11.44 -10.49 3.94
N SER A 101 11.81 -9.70 2.93
CA SER A 101 13.03 -8.87 2.96
C SER A 101 12.93 -7.79 4.03
N ALA A 102 11.81 -7.06 4.07
CA ALA A 102 11.57 -6.01 5.07
C ALA A 102 11.51 -6.56 6.51
N LEU A 103 10.94 -7.75 6.73
CA LEU A 103 10.91 -8.38 8.06
C LEU A 103 12.29 -8.83 8.55
N LYS A 104 13.22 -9.14 7.64
CA LYS A 104 14.59 -9.58 7.95
C LYS A 104 15.60 -8.42 7.96
N ASP A 105 15.18 -7.21 7.61
CA ASP A 105 16.03 -6.03 7.53
C ASP A 105 15.81 -5.12 8.75
N ASP A 106 16.89 -4.89 9.51
CA ASP A 106 16.86 -4.06 10.72
C ASP A 106 16.61 -2.56 10.45
N THR A 107 16.68 -2.12 9.19
CA THR A 107 16.34 -0.75 8.76
C THR A 107 14.85 -0.56 8.50
N TYR A 108 14.08 -1.65 8.44
CA TYR A 108 12.65 -1.62 8.16
C TYR A 108 11.80 -1.76 9.43
N ALA A 109 10.76 -0.94 9.50
CA ALA A 109 9.57 -1.22 10.29
C ALA A 109 8.50 -1.81 9.36
N VAL A 110 7.78 -2.81 9.86
CA VAL A 110 6.66 -3.45 9.14
C VAL A 110 5.42 -3.34 9.99
N MET A 111 4.33 -2.95 9.36
CA MET A 111 3.03 -2.77 9.99
C MET A 111 1.94 -3.37 9.12
N THR A 112 1.07 -4.17 9.71
CA THR A 112 -0.03 -4.85 9.02
C THR A 112 -1.36 -4.30 9.51
N ILE A 113 -2.27 -3.96 8.60
CA ILE A 113 -3.62 -3.51 8.96
C ILE A 113 -4.73 -4.17 8.17
#